data_AF-A0A1H0DYT0-F1
#
_entry.id   AF-A0A1H0DYT0-F1
#
_cell.length_a   1.000
_cell.length_b   1.000
_cell.length_c   1.000
_cell.angle_alpha   90.00
_cell.angle_beta   90.00
_cell.angle_gamma   90.00
#
_symmetry.space_group_name_H-M   'P 1'
#
loop_
_entity.id
_entity.type
_entity.pdbx_description
1 polymer ?
#
loop_
_entity_poly.entity_id
_entity_poly.type
_entity_poly.pdbx_seq_one_letter_code
_entity_poly.pdbx_strand_id
1 'polypeptide(L)'
;MTPRAPRWTGDRRPRFPRTARLDAVGHAALGGACLAAAAGSALALRWTGRPPAVRAALGPVVVVTGLVALDRRRWAAMTTGLSSTDDAAATRVVADLLVARGLPVEVDEQRPGLRYAHRDARRVHAALQDLGVDTPDR
;
A
#
# COMPACT_ATOMS: atom_id res chain seq x y z
N MET A 1 4.93 -31.84 26.82
CA MET A 1 4.94 -30.39 26.49
C MET A 1 4.67 -30.27 25.00
N THR A 2 3.48 -29.84 24.61
CA THR A 2 3.14 -29.58 23.21
C THR A 2 3.88 -28.31 22.77
N PRO A 3 4.64 -28.30 21.67
CA PRO A 3 5.28 -27.08 21.18
C PRO A 3 4.19 -26.04 20.89
N ARG A 4 4.30 -24.88 21.53
CA ARG A 4 3.37 -23.77 21.35
C ARG A 4 3.59 -23.20 19.96
N ALA A 5 2.54 -23.09 19.16
CA ALA A 5 2.64 -22.50 17.84
C ALA A 5 3.08 -21.03 17.94
N PRO A 6 3.99 -20.57 17.05
CA PRO A 6 4.44 -19.18 16.98
C PRO A 6 3.24 -18.24 16.83
N ARG A 7 3.06 -17.30 17.76
CA ARG A 7 2.00 -16.29 17.66
C ARG A 7 2.56 -15.00 17.09
N TRP A 8 1.95 -14.56 16.00
CA TRP A 8 2.30 -13.32 15.34
C TRP A 8 1.23 -12.28 15.61
N THR A 9 1.63 -11.02 15.67
CA THR A 9 0.72 -9.88 15.82
C THR A 9 0.99 -8.88 14.71
N GLY A 10 -0.07 -8.23 14.23
CA GLY A 10 0.06 -7.17 13.25
C GLY A 10 0.71 -5.98 13.91
N ASP A 11 1.82 -5.52 13.37
CA ASP A 11 2.46 -4.29 13.82
C ASP A 11 1.61 -3.11 13.35
N ARG A 12 0.52 -2.83 14.09
CA ARG A 12 -0.22 -1.57 13.99
C ARG A 12 0.66 -0.49 14.60
N ARG A 13 1.69 -0.06 13.87
CA ARG A 13 2.35 1.20 14.21
C ARG A 13 1.27 2.28 14.30
N PRO A 14 1.24 3.09 15.37
CA PRO A 14 0.43 4.31 15.36
C PRO A 14 0.97 5.18 14.23
N ARG A 15 0.32 5.10 13.07
CA ARG A 15 0.47 6.10 12.03
C ARG A 15 -0.14 7.35 12.63
N PHE A 16 0.69 8.24 13.18
CA PHE A 16 0.28 9.63 13.39
C PHE A 16 -0.51 10.04 12.15
N PRO A 17 -1.76 10.53 12.28
CA PRO A 17 -2.52 10.98 11.14
C PRO A 17 -1.89 12.29 10.65
N ARG A 18 -0.83 12.14 9.85
CA ARG A 18 -0.28 13.21 8.99
C ARG A 18 -1.33 13.71 7.99
N THR A 19 -2.46 12.99 7.90
CA THR A 19 -3.64 13.23 7.09
C THR A 19 -4.48 14.44 7.55
N ALA A 20 -4.51 14.81 8.83
CA ALA A 20 -5.39 15.88 9.30
C ALA A 20 -4.99 17.30 8.86
N ARG A 21 -3.72 17.53 8.51
CA ARG A 21 -3.23 18.82 7.99
C ARG A 21 -3.18 18.91 6.46
N LEU A 22 -3.48 17.81 5.76
CA LEU A 22 -3.39 17.72 4.30
C LEU A 22 -4.73 17.96 3.59
N ASP A 23 -5.85 18.00 4.31
CA ASP A 23 -7.17 18.07 3.66
C ASP A 23 -7.40 19.39 2.93
N ALA A 24 -7.25 20.56 3.56
CA ALA A 24 -7.58 21.82 2.87
C ALA A 24 -6.64 22.15 1.70
N VAL A 25 -5.32 22.06 1.92
CA VAL A 25 -4.31 22.36 0.88
C VAL A 25 -4.31 21.29 -0.21
N GLY A 26 -4.52 20.03 0.15
CA GLY A 26 -4.63 18.93 -0.80
C GLY A 26 -5.86 19.06 -1.69
N HIS A 27 -7.03 19.39 -1.13
CA HIS A 27 -8.25 19.60 -1.92
C HIS A 27 -8.15 20.86 -2.80
N ALA A 28 -7.54 21.94 -2.30
CA ALA A 28 -7.32 23.15 -3.10
C ALA A 28 -6.35 22.89 -4.28
N ALA A 29 -5.24 22.18 -4.02
CA ALA A 29 -4.28 21.80 -5.07
C ALA A 29 -4.91 20.85 -6.09
N LEU A 30 -5.71 19.88 -5.64
CA LEU A 30 -6.45 18.97 -6.52
C LEU A 30 -7.48 19.72 -7.38
N GLY A 31 -8.26 20.60 -6.76
CA GLY A 31 -9.22 21.45 -7.46
C GLY A 31 -8.53 22.32 -8.52
N GLY A 32 -7.42 22.95 -8.16
CA GLY A 32 -6.59 23.74 -9.08
C GLY A 32 -6.03 22.91 -10.23
N ALA A 33 -5.51 21.72 -9.96
CA ALA A 33 -4.99 20.80 -10.99
C ALA A 33 -6.09 20.32 -11.94
N CYS A 34 -7.28 19.98 -11.42
CA CYS A 34 -8.43 19.62 -12.25
C CYS A 34 -8.88 20.78 -13.12
N LEU A 35 -8.96 22.01 -12.59
CA LEU A 35 -9.34 23.19 -13.37
C LEU A 35 -8.32 23.52 -14.45
N ALA A 36 -7.02 23.47 -14.14
CA ALA A 36 -5.95 23.68 -15.11
C ALA A 36 -5.98 22.62 -16.22
N ALA A 37 -6.21 21.35 -15.85
CA ALA A 37 -6.33 20.27 -16.82
C ALA A 37 -7.60 20.39 -17.68
N ALA A 38 -8.74 20.82 -17.11
CA ALA A 38 -9.97 21.10 -17.86
C ALA A 38 -9.75 22.21 -18.88
N ALA A 39 -9.11 23.31 -18.47
CA ALA A 39 -8.77 24.42 -19.35
C ALA A 39 -7.81 23.97 -20.48
N GLY A 40 -6.74 23.24 -20.12
CA GLY A 40 -5.78 22.72 -21.10
C GLY A 40 -6.38 21.74 -22.10
N SER A 41 -7.19 20.79 -21.64
CA SER A 41 -7.87 19.81 -22.51
C SER A 41 -8.93 20.47 -23.39
N ALA A 42 -9.70 21.43 -22.88
CA ALA A 42 -10.65 22.21 -23.68
C ALA A 42 -9.96 23.00 -24.79
N LEU A 43 -8.80 23.61 -24.51
CA LEU A 43 -8.03 24.38 -25.49
C LEU A 43 -7.37 23.46 -26.55
N ALA A 44 -6.80 22.34 -26.11
CA ALA A 44 -6.14 21.36 -26.98
C ALA A 44 -7.12 20.67 -27.93
N LEU A 45 -8.31 20.32 -27.43
CA LEU A 45 -9.33 19.60 -28.19
C LEU A 45 -10.30 20.54 -28.91
N ARG A 46 -10.07 21.86 -28.92
CA ARG A 46 -11.04 22.83 -29.49
C ARG A 46 -11.38 22.54 -30.95
N TRP A 47 -10.43 22.00 -31.71
CA TRP A 47 -10.52 21.70 -33.14
C TRP A 47 -11.24 20.38 -33.44
N THR A 48 -11.54 19.56 -32.43
CA THR A 48 -12.06 18.19 -32.64
C THR A 48 -13.58 18.13 -32.89
N GLY A 49 -14.27 19.28 -32.98
CA GLY A 49 -15.72 19.35 -33.18
C GLY A 49 -16.57 18.79 -32.02
N ARG A 50 -15.94 18.28 -30.95
CA ARG A 50 -16.65 17.68 -29.81
C ARG A 50 -17.31 18.74 -28.91
N PRO A 51 -18.39 18.38 -28.20
CA PRO A 51 -19.07 19.28 -27.27
C PRO A 51 -18.11 19.82 -26.21
N PRO A 52 -18.23 21.10 -25.80
CA PRO A 52 -17.33 21.74 -24.84
C PRO A 52 -17.27 21.01 -23.50
N ALA A 53 -18.41 20.48 -23.02
CA ALA A 53 -18.48 19.69 -21.79
C ALA A 53 -17.59 18.43 -21.85
N VAL A 54 -17.59 17.72 -22.98
CA VAL A 54 -16.79 16.50 -23.18
C VAL A 54 -15.30 16.82 -23.18
N ARG A 55 -14.91 17.92 -23.83
CA ARG A 55 -13.50 18.35 -23.89
C ARG A 55 -12.98 18.77 -22.52
N ALA A 56 -13.78 19.53 -21.77
CA ALA A 56 -13.41 20.01 -20.43
C ALA A 56 -13.38 18.89 -19.38
N ALA A 57 -14.17 17.83 -19.54
CA ALA A 57 -14.19 16.70 -18.61
C ALA A 57 -12.98 15.74 -18.77
N LEU A 58 -12.39 15.66 -19.96
CA LEU A 58 -11.27 14.76 -20.25
C LEU A 58 -10.04 15.05 -19.38
N GLY A 59 -9.67 16.33 -19.21
CA GLY A 59 -8.53 16.73 -18.38
C GLY A 59 -8.64 16.29 -16.91
N PRO A 60 -9.71 16.68 -16.18
CA PRO A 60 -9.96 16.25 -14.81
C PRO A 60 -9.98 14.74 -14.65
N VAL A 61 -10.61 14.01 -15.57
CA VAL A 61 -10.67 12.54 -15.52
C VAL A 61 -9.26 11.93 -15.59
N VAL A 62 -8.40 12.43 -16.50
CA VAL A 62 -7.01 11.97 -16.59
C VAL A 62 -6.22 12.28 -15.31
N VAL A 63 -6.39 13.48 -14.74
CA VAL A 63 -5.72 13.88 -13.49
C VAL A 63 -6.14 12.97 -12.32
N VAL A 64 -7.44 12.78 -12.12
CA VAL A 64 -7.98 11.94 -11.05
C VAL A 64 -7.53 10.49 -11.21
N THR A 65 -7.60 9.96 -12.44
CA THR A 65 -7.18 8.57 -12.71
C THR A 65 -5.69 8.37 -12.45
N GLY A 66 -4.85 9.34 -12.85
CA GLY A 66 -3.41 9.32 -12.60
C GLY A 66 -3.09 9.36 -11.10
N LEU A 67 -3.78 10.21 -10.33
CA LEU A 67 -3.62 10.29 -8.88
C LEU A 67 -4.02 8.98 -8.19
N VAL A 68 -5.17 8.40 -8.54
CA VAL A 68 -5.61 7.11 -7.99
C VAL A 68 -4.61 6.00 -8.32
N ALA A 69 -4.06 5.99 -9.54
CA ALA A 69 -3.05 5.02 -9.93
C ALA A 69 -1.75 5.19 -9.13
N LEU A 70 -1.28 6.42 -8.94
CA LEU A 70 -0.09 6.73 -8.15
C LEU A 70 -0.29 6.39 -6.67
N ASP A 71 -1.45 6.73 -6.11
CA ASP A 71 -1.78 6.40 -4.72
C ASP A 71 -1.82 4.88 -4.52
N ARG A 72 -2.50 4.13 -5.42
CA ARG A 72 -2.49 2.67 -5.38
C ARG A 72 -1.09 2.08 -5.49
N ARG A 73 -0.24 2.61 -6.39
CA ARG A 73 1.16 2.18 -6.51
C ARG A 73 1.95 2.45 -5.23
N ARG A 74 1.76 3.63 -4.64
CA ARG A 74 2.41 4.02 -3.39
C ARG A 74 1.97 3.13 -2.23
N TRP A 75 0.68 2.85 -2.12
CA TRP A 75 0.12 1.91 -1.15
C TRP A 75 0.65 0.49 -1.33
N ALA A 76 0.69 0.00 -2.57
CA ALA A 76 1.23 -1.33 -2.89
C ALA A 76 2.72 -1.46 -2.50
N ALA A 77 3.47 -0.37 -2.58
CA ALA A 77 4.88 -0.30 -2.18
C ALA A 77 5.11 -0.06 -0.68
N MET A 78 4.07 0.28 0.10
CA MET A 78 4.24 0.47 1.54
C MET A 78 4.60 -0.86 2.22
N THR A 79 5.63 -0.83 3.05
CA THR A 79 6.03 -1.98 3.85
C THR A 79 5.03 -2.20 4.99
N THR A 80 4.61 -3.45 5.15
CA THR A 80 3.78 -3.96 6.24
C THR A 80 4.69 -4.73 7.19
N GLY A 81 4.54 -4.50 8.49
CA GLY A 81 5.28 -5.23 9.53
C GLY A 81 4.37 -6.24 10.23
N LEU A 82 4.91 -7.41 10.54
CA LEU A 82 4.31 -8.44 11.36
C LEU A 82 5.29 -8.74 12.49
N SER A 83 4.92 -8.51 13.75
CA SER A 83 5.75 -8.82 14.90
C SER A 83 5.51 -10.27 15.34
N SER A 84 6.58 -10.91 15.81
CA SER A 84 6.55 -12.25 16.41
C SER A 84 6.71 -12.13 17.91
N THR A 85 6.02 -13.00 18.65
CA THR A 85 6.25 -13.17 20.10
C THR A 85 7.37 -14.17 20.41
N ASP A 86 7.92 -14.82 19.38
CA ASP A 86 9.01 -15.77 19.49
C ASP A 86 10.39 -15.12 19.33
N ASP A 87 11.43 -15.91 19.59
CA ASP A 87 12.82 -15.51 19.50
C ASP A 87 13.25 -15.13 18.07
N ALA A 88 14.27 -14.29 17.96
CA ALA A 88 14.78 -13.77 16.68
C ALA A 88 15.28 -14.90 15.75
N ALA A 89 15.80 -15.99 16.32
CA ALA A 89 16.23 -17.16 15.55
C ALA A 89 15.06 -17.87 14.86
N ALA A 90 13.92 -18.06 15.55
CA ALA A 90 12.73 -18.66 14.98
C ALA A 90 12.13 -17.78 13.87
N THR A 91 12.15 -16.46 14.07
CA THR A 91 11.70 -15.47 13.07
C THR A 91 12.55 -15.53 11.79
N ARG A 92 13.87 -15.69 11.92
CA ARG A 92 14.78 -15.86 10.76
C ARG A 92 14.50 -17.13 9.97
N VAL A 93 14.29 -18.26 10.66
CA VAL A 93 13.94 -19.53 9.98
C VAL A 93 12.65 -19.39 9.16
N VAL A 94 11.63 -18.75 9.72
CA VAL A 94 10.38 -18.49 8.99
C VAL A 94 10.61 -17.55 7.79
N ALA A 95 11.45 -16.52 7.96
CA ALA A 95 11.81 -15.62 6.86
C ALA A 95 12.52 -16.36 5.72
N ASP A 96 13.50 -17.20 6.03
CA ASP A 96 14.23 -17.99 5.04
C ASP A 96 13.30 -18.94 4.27
N LEU A 97 12.33 -19.55 4.97
CA LEU A 97 11.30 -20.39 4.34
C LEU A 97 10.34 -19.61 3.42
N LEU A 98 10.11 -18.32 3.68
CA LEU A 98 9.32 -17.45 2.81
C LEU A 98 10.14 -16.98 1.60
N VAL A 99 11.41 -16.63 1.82
CA VAL A 99 12.35 -16.26 0.75
C VAL A 99 12.57 -17.43 -0.21
N ALA A 100 12.72 -18.65 0.30
CA ALA A 100 12.84 -19.87 -0.51
C ALA A 100 11.60 -20.14 -1.38
N ARG A 101 10.42 -19.63 -0.98
CA ARG A 101 9.17 -19.66 -1.78
C ARG A 101 9.03 -18.47 -2.74
N GLY A 102 10.08 -17.66 -2.89
CA GLY A 102 10.09 -16.50 -3.77
C GLY A 102 9.32 -15.30 -3.22
N LEU A 103 9.08 -15.24 -1.91
CA LEU A 103 8.43 -14.10 -1.27
C LEU A 103 9.50 -13.13 -0.73
N PRO A 104 9.53 -11.88 -1.19
CA PRO A 104 10.50 -10.89 -0.71
C PRO A 104 10.09 -10.40 0.68
N VAL A 105 10.71 -10.97 1.71
CA VAL A 105 10.47 -10.64 3.12
C VAL A 105 11.80 -10.28 3.78
N GLU A 106 11.79 -9.21 4.56
CA GLU A 106 12.93 -8.75 5.36
C GLU A 106 12.68 -9.06 6.85
N VAL A 107 13.74 -9.41 7.58
CA VAL A 107 13.67 -9.59 9.03
C VAL A 107 13.98 -8.27 9.72
N ASP A 108 13.12 -7.87 10.66
CA ASP A 108 13.42 -6.79 11.58
C ASP A 108 14.26 -7.35 12.73
N GLU A 109 15.56 -7.05 12.74
CA GLU A 109 16.49 -7.55 13.77
C GLU A 109 16.34 -6.83 15.11
N GLN A 110 15.77 -5.61 15.11
CA GLN A 110 15.59 -4.82 16.33
C GLN A 110 14.30 -5.21 17.08
N ARG A 111 13.32 -5.75 16.36
CA ARG A 111 12.09 -6.32 16.92
C ARG A 111 11.77 -7.60 16.15
N PRO A 112 11.80 -8.79 16.77
CA PRO A 112 11.58 -10.05 16.05
C PRO A 112 10.28 -9.97 15.26
N GLY A 113 10.40 -9.90 13.94
CA GLY A 113 9.30 -9.60 13.05
C GLY A 113 9.69 -9.62 11.58
N LEU A 114 8.68 -9.69 10.72
CA LEU A 114 8.80 -9.73 9.27
C LEU A 114 8.30 -8.43 8.66
N ARG A 115 9.01 -7.94 7.65
CA ARG A 115 8.62 -6.78 6.85
C ARG A 115 8.47 -7.20 5.40
N TYR A 116 7.35 -6.87 4.79
CA TYR A 116 7.07 -7.20 3.39
C TYR A 116 6.23 -6.10 2.75
N ALA A 117 6.30 -5.96 1.42
CA ALA A 117 5.47 -4.98 0.72
C ALA A 117 3.99 -5.33 0.83
N HIS A 118 3.12 -4.33 0.92
CA HIS A 118 1.67 -4.54 1.05
C HIS A 118 1.09 -5.36 -0.12
N ARG A 119 1.66 -5.23 -1.32
CA ARG A 119 1.31 -6.05 -2.50
C ARG A 119 1.47 -7.56 -2.26
N ASP A 120 2.44 -7.94 -1.44
CA ASP A 120 2.81 -9.33 -1.15
C ASP A 120 2.10 -9.87 0.09
N ALA A 121 1.37 -9.01 0.81
CA ALA A 121 0.70 -9.36 2.07
C ALA A 121 -0.17 -10.61 1.97
N ARG A 122 -1.01 -10.74 0.94
CA ARG A 122 -1.90 -11.91 0.79
C ARG A 122 -1.11 -13.21 0.64
N ARG A 123 -0.01 -13.19 -0.14
CA ARG A 123 0.82 -14.36 -0.40
C ARG A 123 1.62 -14.75 0.85
N VAL A 124 2.14 -13.75 1.57
CA VAL A 124 2.86 -13.94 2.83
C VAL A 124 1.92 -14.52 3.90
N HIS A 125 0.69 -14.01 4.05
CA HIS A 125 -0.25 -14.57 5.03
C HIS A 125 -0.69 -15.99 4.67
N ALA A 126 -0.96 -16.27 3.38
CA ALA A 126 -1.26 -17.64 2.94
C ALA A 126 -0.10 -18.60 3.22
N ALA A 127 1.14 -18.20 2.91
CA ALA A 127 2.31 -19.03 3.19
C ALA A 127 2.58 -19.21 4.70
N LEU A 128 2.25 -18.23 5.53
CA LEU A 128 2.31 -18.36 7.00
C LEU A 128 1.24 -19.33 7.51
N GLN A 129 0.01 -19.27 6.98
CA GLN A 129 -1.05 -20.24 7.30
C GLN A 129 -0.67 -21.66 6.89
N ASP A 130 -0.08 -21.85 5.71
CA ASP A 130 0.44 -23.15 5.26
C ASP A 130 1.55 -23.71 6.17
N LEU A 131 2.28 -22.83 6.85
CA LEU A 131 3.31 -23.18 7.84
C LEU A 131 2.72 -23.45 9.24
N GLY A 132 1.41 -23.36 9.42
CA GLY A 132 0.74 -23.55 10.72
C GLY A 132 1.00 -22.40 11.69
N VAL A 133 1.31 -21.21 11.16
CA VAL A 133 1.59 -20.01 11.94
C VAL A 133 0.31 -19.20 12.11
N ASP A 134 -0.13 -19.01 13.36
CA ASP A 134 -1.30 -18.18 13.68
C ASP A 134 -0.96 -16.70 13.49
N THR A 135 -1.41 -16.14 12.37
CA THR A 135 -1.45 -14.69 12.13
C THR A 135 -2.79 -14.12 12.62
N PRO A 136 -2.86 -12.89 13.14
CA PRO A 136 -4.11 -12.32 13.63
C PRO A 136 -5.08 -12.17 12.45
N ASP A 137 -6.29 -12.69 12.63
CA ASP A 137 -7.36 -12.58 11.62
C ASP A 137 -7.59 -11.11 11.24
N ARG A 138 -7.76 -10.93 9.93
CA ARG A 138 -7.79 -9.64 9.26
C ARG A 138 -9.09 -8.87 9.52
#